data_AF-A0A9J7MKA3-F1
#
_entry.id   AF-A0A9J7MKA3-F1
#
_cell.length_a   1.000
_cell.length_b   1.000
_cell.length_c   1.000
_cell.angle_alpha   90.00
_cell.angle_beta   90.00
_cell.angle_gamma   90.00
#
_symmetry.space_group_name_H-M   'P 1'
#
loop_
_entity.id
_entity.type
_entity.pdbx_description
1 polymer ?
#
loop_
_entity_poly.entity_id
_entity_poly.type
_entity_poly.pdbx_seq_one_letter_code
_entity_poly.pdbx_strand_id
1 'polypeptide(L)'
;MPVGPLFSIQCEDVEGPVDILLPHVLHITNDAETDLADMRIVHVVDSEAQFLPVSEITSTHISTRFEKGSLFGPVMKKIAAKFYPRNGLCIVFGPRNVMPECQIHVYIASNAKLALQTLKDQEAEDDYIRWDHDQCVLQSGETYRLEVSVRNGEDVTMLTNPES
;
A
#
# COMPACT_ATOMS: atom_id res chain seq x y z
N MET A 1 10.95 -8.05 8.03
CA MET A 1 10.75 -6.93 7.08
C MET A 1 9.32 -6.45 7.24
N PRO A 2 9.07 -5.14 7.37
CA PRO A 2 7.71 -4.62 7.45
C PRO A 2 6.90 -4.96 6.19
N VAL A 3 5.67 -5.42 6.39
CA VAL A 3 4.70 -5.68 5.32
C VAL A 3 3.45 -4.81 5.43
N GLY A 4 3.50 -3.84 6.35
CA GLY A 4 2.51 -2.81 6.58
C GLY A 4 3.11 -1.69 7.45
N PRO A 5 2.30 -0.69 7.82
CA PRO A 5 2.75 0.41 8.67
C PRO A 5 3.07 -0.05 10.10
N LEU A 6 3.91 0.72 10.78
CA LEU A 6 4.12 0.62 12.23
C LEU A 6 3.29 1.71 12.90
N PHE A 7 2.53 1.34 13.92
CA PHE A 7 1.66 2.24 14.67
C PHE A 7 2.14 2.32 16.11
N SER A 8 2.14 3.52 16.68
CA SER A 8 2.29 3.66 18.12
C SER A 8 0.93 3.60 18.79
N ILE A 9 0.68 2.58 19.61
CA ILE A 9 -0.66 2.29 20.14
C ILE A 9 -0.59 2.22 21.66
N GLN A 10 -0.75 3.37 22.31
CA GLN A 10 -0.78 3.44 23.76
C GLN A 10 -2.16 3.02 24.28
N CYS A 11 -2.18 2.11 25.25
CA CYS A 11 -3.40 1.72 25.95
C CYS A 11 -3.10 1.52 27.43
N GLU A 12 -3.91 2.12 28.30
CA GLU A 12 -3.65 2.07 29.74
C GLU A 12 -4.21 0.80 30.38
N ASP A 13 -5.45 0.41 30.09
CA ASP A 13 -6.04 -0.84 30.57
C ASP A 13 -7.12 -1.35 29.58
N VAL A 14 -7.02 -2.62 29.21
CA VAL A 14 -8.05 -3.31 28.42
C VAL A 14 -8.58 -4.48 29.24
N GLU A 15 -9.83 -4.39 29.70
CA GLU A 15 -10.50 -5.53 30.30
C GLU A 15 -10.98 -6.48 29.20
N GLY A 16 -10.41 -7.69 29.18
CA GLY A 16 -10.89 -8.79 28.33
C GLY A 16 -10.15 -8.96 27.01
N PRO A 17 -10.64 -9.89 26.17
CA PRO A 17 -10.00 -10.26 24.92
C PRO A 17 -10.13 -9.18 23.84
N VAL A 18 -9.06 -8.46 23.52
CA VAL A 18 -9.04 -7.53 22.38
C VAL A 18 -8.05 -8.00 21.34
N ASP A 19 -8.55 -8.23 20.13
CA ASP A 19 -7.72 -8.48 18.97
C ASP A 19 -7.52 -7.17 18.21
N ILE A 20 -6.30 -6.94 17.76
CA ILE A 20 -5.96 -5.79 16.94
C ILE A 20 -5.77 -6.22 15.50
N LEU A 21 -6.41 -5.50 14.58
CA LEU A 21 -6.30 -5.71 13.14
C LEU A 21 -5.38 -4.65 12.55
N LEU A 22 -4.25 -5.08 12.01
CA LEU A 22 -3.21 -4.21 11.47
C LEU A 22 -3.18 -4.34 9.93
N PRO A 23 -3.22 -3.22 9.19
CA PRO A 23 -3.23 -3.26 7.73
C PRO A 23 -1.90 -3.74 7.16
N HIS A 24 -1.96 -4.46 6.04
CA HIS A 24 -0.78 -4.85 5.25
C HIS A 24 -0.98 -4.55 3.76
N VAL A 25 0.12 -4.59 3.01
CA VAL A 25 0.11 -4.41 1.55
C VAL A 25 0.30 -5.71 0.78
N LEU A 26 0.36 -6.87 1.43
CA LEU A 26 0.52 -8.15 0.74
C LEU A 26 -0.68 -8.50 -0.15
N HIS A 27 -0.42 -9.04 -1.33
CA HIS A 27 -1.43 -9.61 -2.22
C HIS A 27 -1.69 -11.06 -1.82
N ILE A 28 -2.72 -11.26 -1.00
CA ILE A 28 -3.11 -12.57 -0.46
C ILE A 28 -4.42 -12.98 -1.13
N THR A 29 -4.40 -14.10 -1.84
CA THR A 29 -5.59 -14.74 -2.40
C THR A 29 -6.01 -15.90 -1.50
N ASN A 30 -7.31 -16.24 -1.50
CA ASN A 30 -7.85 -17.31 -0.64
C ASN A 30 -7.23 -18.70 -0.93
N ASP A 31 -6.60 -18.87 -2.09
CA ASP A 31 -5.95 -20.11 -2.52
C ASP A 31 -4.45 -20.15 -2.18
N ALA A 32 -3.86 -19.03 -1.78
CA ALA A 32 -2.47 -18.99 -1.35
C ALA A 32 -2.40 -19.51 0.09
N GLU A 33 -1.83 -20.71 0.27
CA GLU A 33 -1.33 -21.18 1.57
C GLU A 33 -0.28 -20.20 2.06
N THR A 34 -0.74 -19.13 2.69
CA THR A 34 0.10 -18.14 3.29
C THR A 34 0.65 -18.77 4.55
N ASP A 35 1.94 -19.07 4.55
CA ASP A 35 2.57 -19.67 5.72
C ASP A 35 2.55 -18.66 6.87
N LEU A 36 1.58 -18.81 7.77
CA LEU A 36 1.49 -18.11 9.04
C LEU A 36 2.82 -18.18 9.82
N ALA A 37 3.63 -19.23 9.60
CA ALA A 37 4.92 -19.37 10.26
C ALA A 37 5.94 -18.27 9.87
N ASP A 38 5.75 -17.61 8.73
CA ASP A 38 6.64 -16.56 8.24
C ASP A 38 6.19 -15.14 8.61
N MET A 39 4.96 -14.97 9.10
CA MET A 39 4.41 -13.68 9.55
C MET A 39 4.36 -13.54 11.06
N ARG A 40 4.70 -12.36 11.56
CA ARG A 40 4.60 -12.00 12.98
C ARG A 40 4.12 -10.56 13.10
N ILE A 41 3.64 -10.19 14.28
CA ILE A 41 3.49 -8.78 14.64
C ILE A 41 4.71 -8.39 15.45
N VAL A 42 5.43 -7.35 15.02
CA VAL A 42 6.44 -6.75 15.89
C VAL A 42 5.72 -5.94 16.95
N HIS A 43 6.07 -6.16 18.20
CA HIS A 43 5.57 -5.47 19.37
C HIS A 43 6.78 -4.92 20.15
N VAL A 44 6.87 -3.61 20.31
CA VAL A 44 8.00 -2.98 21.03
C VAL A 44 7.53 -2.43 22.37
N VAL A 45 8.10 -2.97 23.45
CA VAL A 45 7.88 -2.57 24.85
C VAL A 45 9.22 -2.25 25.47
N ASP A 46 9.35 -1.09 26.10
CA ASP A 46 10.58 -0.68 26.80
C ASP A 46 11.86 -0.82 25.95
N SER A 47 11.76 -0.52 24.65
CA SER A 47 12.83 -0.66 23.64
C SER A 47 13.22 -2.09 23.27
N GLU A 48 12.54 -3.10 23.81
CA GLU A 48 12.71 -4.51 23.45
C GLU A 48 11.66 -4.93 22.43
N ALA A 49 12.11 -5.59 21.36
CA ALA A 49 11.24 -6.07 20.29
C ALA A 49 10.82 -7.52 20.55
N GLN A 50 9.52 -7.74 20.60
CA GLN A 50 8.89 -9.05 20.69
C GLN A 50 8.14 -9.35 19.39
N PHE A 51 7.98 -10.65 19.09
CA PHE A 51 7.26 -11.10 17.90
C PHE A 51 6.02 -11.89 18.33
N LEU A 52 4.86 -11.25 18.23
CA LEU A 52 3.59 -11.86 18.58
C LEU A 52 3.11 -12.79 17.46
N PRO A 53 2.40 -13.87 17.80
CA PRO A 53 1.79 -14.74 16.80
C PRO A 53 0.69 -14.02 16.04
N VAL A 54 0.46 -14.45 14.80
CA VAL A 54 -0.68 -14.01 14.00
C VAL A 54 -1.85 -14.93 14.29
N SER A 55 -3.01 -14.35 14.58
CA SER A 55 -4.26 -15.09 14.81
C SER A 55 -5.01 -15.36 13.51
N GLU A 56 -5.10 -14.35 12.64
CA GLU A 56 -5.79 -14.42 11.35
C GLU A 56 -5.10 -13.52 10.33
N ILE A 57 -5.21 -13.90 9.06
CA ILE A 57 -4.79 -13.08 7.92
C ILE A 57 -5.97 -12.99 6.96
N THR A 58 -6.29 -11.76 6.57
CA THR A 58 -7.27 -11.46 5.53
C THR A 58 -6.56 -10.87 4.31
N SER A 59 -7.30 -10.49 3.28
CA SER A 59 -6.71 -9.82 2.11
C SER A 59 -6.18 -8.40 2.41
N THR A 60 -6.50 -7.82 3.56
CA THR A 60 -6.17 -6.42 3.89
C THR A 60 -5.55 -6.23 5.28
N HIS A 61 -5.81 -7.13 6.22
CA HIS A 61 -5.40 -7.02 7.61
C HIS A 61 -4.85 -8.33 8.16
N ILE A 62 -3.89 -8.21 9.08
CA ILE A 62 -3.39 -9.28 9.93
C ILE A 62 -3.86 -8.98 11.35
N SER A 63 -4.37 -9.99 12.05
CA SER A 63 -4.79 -9.84 13.44
C SER A 63 -3.83 -10.53 14.41
N THR A 64 -3.73 -9.97 15.61
CA THR A 64 -3.07 -10.59 16.76
C THR A 64 -3.81 -10.23 18.04
N ARG A 65 -3.52 -10.96 19.10
CA ARG A 65 -3.98 -10.57 20.43
C ARG A 65 -3.26 -9.29 20.85
N PHE A 66 -4.03 -8.26 21.20
CA PHE A 66 -3.45 -7.02 21.69
C PHE A 66 -2.70 -7.26 23.00
N GLU A 67 -1.47 -6.77 23.05
CA GLU A 67 -0.66 -6.67 24.26
C GLU A 67 -0.42 -5.19 24.56
N LYS A 68 -0.16 -4.84 25.81
CA LYS A 68 0.14 -3.45 26.17
C LYS A 68 1.54 -3.08 25.70
N GLY A 69 1.68 -1.98 24.98
CA GLY A 69 3.00 -1.49 24.59
C GLY A 69 2.98 -0.44 23.49
N SER A 70 4.16 -0.03 23.05
CA SER A 70 4.30 1.27 22.39
C SER A 70 4.20 1.21 20.87
N LEU A 71 4.66 0.15 20.21
CA LEU A 71 4.74 0.06 18.75
C LEU A 71 4.28 -1.31 18.23
N PHE A 72 3.40 -1.30 17.23
CA PHE A 72 2.82 -2.48 16.58
C PHE A 72 2.98 -2.42 15.07
N GLY A 73 3.24 -3.56 14.44
CA GLY A 73 2.95 -3.69 13.01
C GLY A 73 3.33 -5.03 12.41
N PRO A 74 2.80 -5.34 11.22
CA PRO A 74 3.00 -6.65 10.62
C PRO A 74 4.39 -6.74 9.96
N VAL A 75 5.07 -7.84 10.25
CA VAL A 75 6.38 -8.17 9.69
C VAL A 75 6.37 -9.58 9.14
N MET A 76 7.16 -9.79 8.10
CA MET A 76 7.42 -11.11 7.52
C MET A 76 8.92 -11.40 7.49
N LYS A 77 9.31 -12.68 7.57
CA LYS A 77 10.71 -13.11 7.35
C LYS A 77 11.23 -12.54 6.03
N LYS A 78 12.47 -12.04 6.05
CA LYS A 78 13.03 -11.26 4.93
C LYS A 78 13.03 -12.01 3.59
N ILE A 79 13.36 -13.30 3.61
CA ILE A 79 13.39 -14.14 2.40
C ILE A 79 11.98 -14.25 1.82
N ALA A 80 10.99 -14.66 2.62
CA ALA A 80 9.60 -14.73 2.20
C ALA A 80 9.06 -13.38 1.71
N ALA A 81 9.31 -12.30 2.46
CA ALA A 81 8.83 -10.95 2.15
C ALA A 81 9.33 -10.38 0.81
N LYS A 82 10.49 -10.86 0.34
CA LYS A 82 11.06 -10.45 -0.95
C LYS A 82 10.29 -11.06 -2.13
N PHE A 83 9.78 -12.27 -1.96
CA PHE A 83 9.08 -13.01 -3.01
C PHE A 83 7.57 -12.82 -2.95
N TYR A 84 7.04 -12.18 -1.91
CA TYR A 84 5.61 -11.98 -1.76
C TYR A 84 5.10 -10.78 -2.58
N PRO A 85 4.08 -10.96 -3.43
CA PRO A 85 3.47 -9.86 -4.17
C PRO A 85 2.73 -8.88 -3.25
N ARG A 86 2.57 -7.64 -3.72
CA ARG A 86 1.97 -6.53 -2.96
C ARG A 86 0.84 -5.87 -3.74
N ASN A 87 -0.26 -5.62 -3.06
CA ASN A 87 -1.35 -4.80 -3.56
C ASN A 87 -0.91 -3.34 -3.65
N GLY A 88 -1.01 -2.78 -4.85
CA GLY A 88 -0.89 -1.36 -5.13
C GLY A 88 -2.12 -0.85 -5.86
N LEU A 89 -2.24 0.47 -5.91
CA LEU A 89 -3.21 1.17 -6.73
C LEU A 89 -2.47 2.18 -7.59
N CYS A 90 -2.51 1.98 -8.91
CA CYS A 90 -2.02 2.95 -9.88
C CYS A 90 -3.12 3.99 -10.10
N ILE A 91 -2.79 5.28 -10.01
CA ILE A 91 -3.76 6.37 -10.16
C ILE A 91 -3.15 7.41 -11.06
N VAL A 92 -3.93 7.87 -12.05
CA VAL A 92 -3.53 8.90 -12.99
C VAL A 92 -4.40 10.12 -12.78
N PHE A 93 -3.76 11.25 -12.51
CA PHE A 93 -4.36 12.57 -12.51
C PHE A 93 -3.86 13.36 -13.71
N GLY A 94 -4.73 14.17 -14.29
CA GLY A 94 -4.36 15.14 -15.30
C GLY A 94 -5.25 16.37 -15.20
N PRO A 95 -4.92 17.45 -15.90
CA PRO A 95 -5.65 18.70 -15.80
C PRO A 95 -7.09 18.52 -16.24
N ARG A 96 -8.00 19.24 -15.59
CA ARG A 96 -9.42 19.29 -15.99
C ARG A 96 -9.61 19.72 -17.43
N ASN A 97 -8.81 20.70 -17.87
CA ASN A 97 -8.81 21.22 -19.23
C ASN A 97 -7.55 20.76 -19.95
N VAL A 98 -7.70 19.81 -20.88
CA VAL A 98 -6.58 19.25 -21.64
C VAL A 98 -6.04 20.28 -22.62
N MET A 99 -4.75 20.62 -22.48
CA MET A 99 -4.00 21.47 -23.39
C MET A 99 -3.06 20.62 -24.26
N PRO A 100 -2.60 21.12 -25.43
CA PRO A 100 -1.67 20.39 -26.31
C PRO A 100 -0.39 19.93 -25.61
N GLU A 101 0.08 20.70 -24.63
CA GLU A 101 1.10 20.32 -23.67
C GLU A 101 0.43 20.28 -22.30
N CYS A 102 0.43 19.10 -21.66
CA CYS A 102 -0.09 18.94 -20.31
C CYS A 102 0.79 17.97 -19.52
N GLN A 103 0.84 18.19 -18.22
CA GLN A 103 1.48 17.30 -17.27
C GLN A 103 0.45 16.30 -16.74
N ILE A 104 0.90 15.07 -16.52
CA ILE A 104 0.11 14.02 -15.84
C ILE A 104 0.85 13.63 -14.57
N HIS A 105 0.11 13.37 -13.49
CA HIS A 105 0.65 12.85 -12.26
C HIS A 105 0.23 11.39 -12.11
N VAL A 106 1.22 10.50 -11.96
CA VAL A 106 0.99 9.05 -11.81
C VAL A 106 1.48 8.61 -10.44
N TYR A 107 0.58 8.02 -9.65
CA TYR A 107 0.84 7.54 -8.30
C TYR A 107 0.76 6.03 -8.23
N ILE A 108 1.72 5.41 -7.53
CA ILE A 108 1.57 4.08 -6.96
C ILE A 108 1.26 4.26 -5.47
N ALA A 109 0.00 4.12 -5.10
CA ALA A 109 -0.50 4.36 -3.76
C ALA A 109 -0.98 3.07 -3.08
N SER A 110 -1.16 3.12 -1.75
CA SER A 110 -1.97 2.11 -1.08
C SER A 110 -3.44 2.28 -1.48
N ASN A 111 -4.20 1.19 -1.47
CA ASN A 111 -5.64 1.23 -1.70
C ASN A 111 -6.44 1.77 -0.49
N ALA A 112 -5.77 2.35 0.52
CA ALA A 112 -6.43 2.87 1.71
C ALA A 112 -7.28 4.10 1.35
N LYS A 113 -8.57 4.06 1.66
CA LYS A 113 -9.54 5.13 1.32
C LYS A 113 -9.05 6.53 1.71
N LEU A 114 -8.44 6.68 2.87
CA LEU A 114 -7.92 7.97 3.34
C LEU A 114 -6.78 8.48 2.46
N ALA A 115 -5.79 7.64 2.14
CA ALA A 115 -4.69 8.01 1.25
C ALA A 115 -5.21 8.46 -0.13
N LEU A 116 -6.22 7.77 -0.65
CA LEU A 116 -6.85 8.13 -1.92
C LEU A 116 -7.62 9.45 -1.85
N GLN A 117 -8.27 9.72 -0.73
CA GLN A 117 -8.95 11.00 -0.54
C GLN A 117 -7.94 12.14 -0.44
N THR A 118 -6.87 11.98 0.34
CA THR A 118 -5.80 12.96 0.45
C THR A 118 -5.16 13.28 -0.91
N LEU A 119 -4.86 12.25 -1.73
CA LEU A 119 -4.32 12.49 -3.08
C LEU A 119 -5.30 13.27 -3.96
N LYS A 120 -6.60 12.94 -3.91
CA LYS A 120 -7.61 13.67 -4.68
C LYS A 120 -7.75 15.12 -4.23
N ASP A 121 -7.74 15.35 -2.93
CA ASP A 121 -7.88 16.70 -2.37
C ASP A 121 -6.67 17.56 -2.76
N GLN A 122 -5.46 17.01 -2.65
CA GLN A 122 -4.23 17.68 -3.06
C GLN A 122 -4.22 18.01 -4.56
N GLU A 123 -4.54 17.05 -5.42
CA GLU A 123 -4.57 17.26 -6.89
C GLU A 123 -5.65 18.26 -7.30
N ALA A 124 -6.77 18.31 -6.57
CA ALA A 124 -7.83 19.27 -6.83
C ALA A 124 -7.42 20.72 -6.55
N GLU A 125 -6.43 20.98 -5.68
CA GLU A 125 -5.89 22.32 -5.42
C GLU A 125 -5.25 22.93 -6.67
N ASP A 126 -4.70 22.09 -7.56
CA ASP A 126 -4.06 22.49 -8.82
C ASP A 126 -4.97 22.32 -10.06
N ASP A 127 -6.28 22.13 -9.86
CA ASP A 127 -7.29 21.84 -10.91
C ASP A 127 -7.03 20.55 -11.72
N TYR A 128 -6.41 19.55 -11.08
CA TYR A 128 -6.30 18.20 -11.62
C TYR A 128 -7.52 17.37 -11.24
N ILE A 129 -7.86 16.44 -12.13
CA ILE A 129 -8.91 15.44 -11.91
C ILE A 129 -8.35 14.05 -12.15
N ARG A 130 -8.92 13.06 -11.45
CA ARG A 130 -8.57 11.67 -11.69
C ARG A 130 -9.06 11.25 -13.07
N TRP A 131 -8.12 10.96 -13.98
CA TRP A 131 -8.41 10.41 -15.29
C TRP A 131 -8.65 8.91 -15.24
N ASP A 132 -7.80 8.18 -14.51
CA ASP A 132 -7.89 6.74 -14.42
C ASP A 132 -7.34 6.19 -13.09
N HIS A 133 -7.66 4.93 -12.79
CA HIS A 133 -7.04 4.16 -11.72
C HIS A 133 -7.19 2.66 -11.98
N ASP A 134 -6.18 1.89 -11.61
CA ASP A 134 -6.23 0.43 -11.68
C ASP A 134 -5.51 -0.25 -10.51
N GLN A 135 -6.08 -1.33 -10.02
CA GLN A 135 -5.43 -2.16 -9.02
C GLN A 135 -4.27 -2.90 -9.67
N CYS A 136 -3.12 -2.89 -9.02
CA CYS A 136 -1.93 -3.55 -9.54
C CYS A 136 -1.31 -4.45 -8.50
N VAL A 137 -0.62 -5.50 -8.98
CA VAL A 137 0.17 -6.40 -8.16
C VAL A 137 1.64 -6.11 -8.41
N LEU A 138 2.33 -5.72 -7.35
CA LEU A 138 3.72 -5.27 -7.38
C LEU A 138 4.63 -6.29 -6.71
N GLN A 139 5.83 -6.43 -7.23
CA GLN A 139 6.81 -7.40 -6.78
C GLN A 139 8.12 -6.68 -6.46
N SER A 140 8.68 -6.98 -5.29
CA SER A 140 9.93 -6.35 -4.86
C SER A 140 11.08 -6.74 -5.78
N GLY A 141 11.77 -5.76 -6.35
CA GLY A 141 12.92 -5.97 -7.23
C GLY A 141 12.59 -6.04 -8.71
N GLU A 142 11.30 -6.01 -9.07
CA GLU A 142 10.88 -5.88 -10.47
C GLU A 142 10.97 -4.43 -10.95
N THR A 143 11.13 -4.28 -12.27
CA THR A 143 11.13 -2.96 -12.94
C THR A 143 9.81 -2.75 -13.64
N TYR A 144 9.14 -1.66 -13.32
CA TYR A 144 7.88 -1.24 -13.94
C TYR A 144 8.14 -0.12 -14.95
N ARG A 145 7.39 -0.11 -16.06
CA ARG A 145 7.50 0.91 -17.11
C ARG A 145 6.17 1.62 -17.25
N LEU A 146 6.22 2.94 -17.34
CA LEU A 146 5.08 3.77 -17.71
C LEU A 146 5.15 4.04 -19.21
N GLU A 147 4.14 3.57 -19.95
CA GLU A 147 4.00 3.83 -21.38
C GLU A 147 2.80 4.76 -21.59
N VAL A 148 3.01 5.86 -22.31
CA VAL A 148 1.96 6.83 -22.63
C VAL A 148 1.69 6.76 -24.12
N SER A 149 0.42 6.62 -24.49
CA SER A 149 -0.01 6.70 -25.88
C SER A 149 -1.13 7.72 -26.02
N VAL A 150 -1.03 8.59 -27.03
CA VAL A 150 -2.06 9.57 -27.37
C VAL A 150 -2.74 9.08 -28.65
N ARG A 151 -4.08 9.00 -28.66
CA ARG A 151 -4.85 8.61 -29.84
C ARG A 151 -5.72 9.78 -30.28
N ASN A 152 -5.27 10.52 -31.29
CA ASN A 152 -5.99 11.65 -31.88
C ASN A 152 -6.71 11.24 -33.18
N GLY A 153 -7.48 10.14 -33.16
CA GLY A 153 -8.20 9.63 -34.35
C GLY A 153 -7.31 9.06 -35.47
N GLU A 154 -6.05 9.47 -35.52
CA GLU A 154 -4.92 8.81 -36.18
C GLU A 154 -3.93 8.37 -35.08
N ASP A 155 -3.34 7.18 -35.21
CA ASP A 155 -2.32 6.64 -34.30
C ASP A 155 -1.02 7.45 -34.43
N VAL A 156 -1.01 8.67 -33.89
CA VAL A 156 0.17 9.52 -33.82
C VAL A 156 0.78 9.37 -32.44
N THR A 157 1.94 8.71 -32.37
CA THR A 157 2.74 8.61 -31.15
C THR A 157 3.31 9.99 -30.81
N MET A 158 2.77 10.67 -29.80
CA MET A 158 3.37 11.89 -29.28
C MET A 158 4.60 11.56 -28.43
N LEU A 159 5.64 12.39 -28.54
CA LEU A 159 6.86 12.26 -27.74
C LEU A 159 6.55 12.63 -26.28
N THR A 160 6.78 11.69 -25.37
CA THR A 160 6.86 11.99 -23.94
C THR A 160 8.28 12.47 -23.60
N ASN A 161 8.37 13.59 -22.88
CA ASN A 161 9.61 14.08 -22.30
C ASN A 161 9.52 13.93 -20.78
N PRO A 162 9.72 12.71 -20.23
CA PRO A 162 9.87 12.58 -18.78
C PRO A 162 11.08 13.41 -18.34
N GLU A 163 10.88 14.29 -17.35
CA GLU A 163 11.99 15.00 -16.72
C GLU A 163 12.91 14.00 -15.99
N SER A 164 14.21 14.23 -16.08
CA SER A 164 15.30 13.37 -15.57
C SER A 164 15.89 13.85 -14.26
#